data_AF-A0A523QP92-F1
#
_entry.id   AF-A0A523QP92-F1
#
_cell.length_a   1.000
_cell.length_b   1.000
_cell.length_c   1.000
_cell.angle_alpha   90.00
_cell.angle_beta   90.00
_cell.angle_gamma   90.00
#
_symmetry.space_group_name_H-M   'P 1'
#
loop_
_entity.id
_entity.type
_entity.pdbx_description
1 polymer ?
#
loop_
_entity_poly.entity_id
_entity_poly.type
_entity_poly.pdbx_seq_one_letter_code
_entity_poly.pdbx_strand_id
1 'polypeptide(L)' 'TKSSLCRYGGWGYGHILRDAVPVMKIKGLSQELIDTIMIENPMRMFTFA' A
#
# COMPACT_ATOMS: atom_id res chain seq x y z
N THR A 1 -8.62 -7.30 12.82
CA THR A 1 -9.41 -7.34 14.08
C THR A 1 -9.64 -5.92 14.59
N LYS A 2 -10.40 -5.69 15.67
CA LYS A 2 -10.63 -4.35 16.25
C LYS A 2 -9.31 -3.58 16.46
N SER A 3 -8.25 -4.27 16.88
CA SER A 3 -6.91 -3.73 17.06
C SER A 3 -6.21 -3.24 15.77
N SER A 4 -6.75 -3.54 14.58
CA SER A 4 -6.20 -3.06 13.30
C SER A 4 -6.73 -1.67 12.91
N LEU A 5 -7.81 -1.19 13.53
CA LEU A 5 -8.43 0.10 13.19
C LEU A 5 -7.75 1.26 13.94
N CYS A 6 -7.63 2.42 13.27
CA CYS A 6 -7.03 3.62 13.87
C CYS A 6 -7.67 4.03 15.20
N ARG A 7 -9.01 3.90 15.32
CA ARG A 7 -9.75 4.22 16.55
C ARG A 7 -9.24 3.47 17.78
N TYR A 8 -8.62 2.31 17.59
CA TYR A 8 -8.14 1.45 18.66
C TYR A 8 -6.61 1.28 18.63
N GLY A 9 -5.89 2.27 18.09
CA GLY A 9 -4.42 2.27 18.02
C GLY A 9 -3.81 1.40 16.92
N GLY A 10 -4.65 0.87 16.03
CA GLY A 10 -4.19 0.11 14.86
C GLY A 10 -3.76 1.01 13.70
N TRP A 11 -3.13 0.39 12.71
CA TRP A 11 -2.58 1.08 11.55
C TRP A 11 -3.64 1.67 10.59
N GLY A 12 -4.81 1.02 10.52
CA GLY A 12 -5.91 1.36 9.61
C GLY A 12 -5.63 1.09 8.14
N TYR A 13 -6.64 1.31 7.29
CA TYR A 13 -6.54 1.05 5.85
C TYR A 13 -5.55 1.98 5.13
N GLY A 14 -5.30 3.18 5.66
CA GLY A 14 -4.38 4.14 5.08
C GLY A 14 -2.89 3.85 5.34
N HIS A 15 -2.55 2.82 6.13
CA HIS A 15 -1.18 2.53 6.54
C HIS A 15 -0.19 2.38 5.39
N ILE A 16 -0.59 1.66 4.33
CA ILE A 16 0.28 1.39 3.21
C ILE A 16 0.65 2.70 2.49
N LEU A 17 -0.34 3.57 2.26
CA LEU A 17 -0.13 4.85 1.59
C LEU A 17 0.61 5.86 2.47
N ARG A 18 0.25 5.93 3.76
CA ARG A 18 0.82 6.89 4.71
C ARG A 18 2.24 6.55 5.13
N ASP A 19 2.55 5.25 5.31
CA ASP A 19 3.80 4.83 5.96
C ASP A 19 4.66 3.96 5.04
N ALA A 20 4.08 2.94 4.38
CA ALA A 20 4.87 2.00 3.57
C ALA A 20 5.41 2.64 2.28
N VAL A 21 4.59 3.41 1.55
CA VAL A 21 5.02 4.08 0.30
C VAL A 21 6.16 5.07 0.56
N PRO A 22 6.14 5.93 1.60
CA PRO A 22 7.31 6.75 1.95
C PRO A 22 8.56 5.92 2.26
N VAL A 23 8.43 4.80 2.98
CA VAL A 23 9.57 3.91 3.23
C VAL A 23 10.13 3.32 1.94
N MET A 24 9.28 2.94 0.98
CA MET A 24 9.72 2.48 -0.34
C MET A 24 10.53 3.55 -1.07
N LYS A 25 10.06 4.81 -1.04
CA LYS A 25 10.77 5.95 -1.63
C LYS A 25 12.12 6.22 -0.96
N ILE A 26 12.17 6.18 0.37
CA ILE A 26 13.43 6.34 1.13
C ILE A 26 14.43 5.23 0.80
N LYS A 27 13.94 4.02 0.53
CA LYS A 27 14.76 2.88 0.09
C LYS A 27 15.19 2.96 -1.39
N GLY A 28 14.81 4.01 -2.12
CA GLY A 28 15.22 4.24 -3.50
C GLY A 28 14.45 3.43 -4.55
N LEU A 29 13.25 2.93 -4.22
CA LEU A 29 12.39 2.33 -5.24
C LEU A 29 11.90 3.42 -6.20
N SER A 30 11.89 3.11 -7.51
CA SER A 30 11.36 4.01 -8.52
C SER A 30 9.85 4.14 -8.41
N GLN A 31 9.30 5.25 -8.91
CA GLN A 31 7.85 5.46 -8.87
C GLN A 31 7.11 4.40 -9.71
N GLU A 32 7.68 4.00 -10.85
CA GLU A 32 7.13 2.96 -11.72
C GLU A 32 7.03 1.60 -11.00
N LEU A 33 8.04 1.26 -10.19
CA LEU A 33 8.01 0.03 -9.40
C LEU A 33 6.95 0.10 -8.29
N ILE A 34 6.81 1.26 -7.63
CA ILE A 34 5.77 1.47 -6.63
C ILE A 34 4.38 1.34 -7.27
N ASP A 35 4.16 1.96 -8.43
CA ASP A 35 2.89 1.90 -9.16
C ASP A 35 2.60 0.47 -9.65
N THR A 36 3.63 -0.27 -10.06
CA THR A 36 3.49 -1.69 -10.41
C THR A 36 2.97 -2.51 -9.23
N ILE A 37 3.49 -2.27 -8.03
CA ILE A 37 3.06 -2.98 -6.81
C ILE A 37 1.65 -2.55 -6.39
N MET A 38 1.37 -1.26 -6.42
CA MET A 38 0.17 -0.66 -5.83
C MET A 38 -1.05 -0.65 -6.75
N ILE A 39 -0.83 -0.68 -8.07
CA ILE A 39 -1.87 -0.48 -9.09
C ILE A 39 -1.88 -1.64 -10.08
N GLU A 40 -0.79 -1.84 -10.82
CA GLU A 40 -0.76 -2.77 -11.95
C GLU A 40 -0.96 -4.23 -11.53
N ASN A 41 -0.28 -4.65 -10.45
CA ASN A 41 -0.39 -6.00 -9.94
C ASN A 41 -1.81 -6.33 -9.45
N PRO A 42 -2.45 -5.51 -8.57
CA PRO A 42 -3.84 -5.72 -8.18
C PRO A 42 -4.81 -5.67 -9.36
N MET A 43 -4.64 -4.73 -10.29
CA MET A 43 -5.48 -4.63 -11.47
C MET A 43 -5.44 -5.93 -12.26
N ARG A 44 -4.25 -6.39 -12.65
CA ARG A 44 -4.08 -7.65 -13.39
C ARG A 44 -4.65 -8.86 -12.65
N MET A 45 -4.56 -8.89 -11.32
CA MET A 45 -5.02 -10.03 -10.53
C MET A 45 -6.54 -10.07 -10.34
N PHE A 46 -7.18 -8.90 -10.20
CA PHE A 46 -8.57 -8.82 -9.73
C PHE A 46 -9.56 -8.31 -10.78
N THR A 47 -9.12 -7.80 -11.94
CA THR A 47 -10.02 -7.47 -13.05
C THR A 47 -10.09 -8.63 -14.05
N PHE A 48 -11.30 -8.98 -14.48
CA PHE A 48 -11.49 -9.88 -15.61
C PHE A 48 -11.18 -9.16 -16.93
N ALA A 49 -10.61 -9.89 -17.87
CA ALA A 49 -10.33 -9.40 -19.22
C ALA A 49 -11.61 -9.26 -20.06
#